data_AF-A0A7V7QLG9-F1
#
_entry.id   AF-A0A7V7QLG9-F1
#
_cell.length_a   1.000
_cell.length_b   1.000
_cell.length_c   1.000
_cell.angle_alpha   90.00
_cell.angle_beta   90.00
_cell.angle_gamma   90.00
#
_symmetry.space_group_name_H-M   'P 1'
#
loop_
_entity.id
_entity.type
_entity.pdbx_description
1 polymer ?
#
loop_
_entity_poly.entity_id
_entity_poly.type
_entity_poly.pdbx_seq_one_letter_code
_entity_poly.pdbx_strand_id
1 'polypeptide(L)' 'MLFVGIDVAKSKHDCCIIDSDGVIITDSLRISNTKEGFDTLYTSIISALDSSDFSNVKIGLESTGHYSTNIT' A
#
# COMPACT_ATOMS: atom_id res chain seq x y z
N MET A 1 -6.48 0.74 -13.30
CA MET A 1 -6.30 1.58 -12.08
C MET A 1 -5.97 0.66 -10.93
N LEU A 2 -5.06 1.04 -10.04
CA LEU A 2 -4.71 0.27 -8.86
C LEU A 2 -5.38 0.85 -7.62
N PHE A 3 -5.87 -0.03 -6.77
CA PHE A 3 -6.38 0.29 -5.44
C PHE A 3 -5.50 -0.38 -4.40
N VAL A 4 -5.04 0.39 -3.43
CA VAL A 4 -4.21 -0.08 -2.33
C VAL A 4 -4.98 0.12 -1.03
N GLY A 5 -5.31 -0.96 -0.34
CA GLY A 5 -5.86 -0.91 1.02
C GLY A 5 -4.74 -1.10 2.03
N ILE A 6 -4.71 -0.27 3.08
CA ILE A 6 -3.72 -0.36 4.16
C ILE A 6 -4.45 -0.42 5.52
N ASP A 7 -4.37 -1.56 6.19
CA ASP A 7 -4.74 -1.77 7.59
C ASP A 7 -3.57 -1.33 8.48
N VAL A 8 -3.80 -0.32 9.32
CA VAL A 8 -2.74 0.42 9.99
C VAL A 8 -2.62 -0.04 11.43
N ALA A 9 -1.49 -0.66 11.81
CA ALA A 9 -1.18 -0.94 13.21
C ALA A 9 0.14 -0.34 13.66
N LYS A 10 0.34 -0.34 14.99
CA LYS A 10 1.52 0.25 15.65
C LYS A 10 2.85 -0.26 15.10
N SER A 11 2.99 -1.58 14.94
CA SER A 11 4.26 -2.22 14.57
C SER A 11 4.33 -2.67 13.12
N LYS A 12 3.18 -2.87 12.47
CA LYS A 12 3.07 -3.37 11.10
C LYS A 12 1.88 -2.75 10.39
N HIS A 13 1.91 -2.76 9.06
CA HIS A 13 0.74 -2.52 8.22
C HIS A 13 0.49 -3.75 7.36
N ASP A 14 -0.80 -4.07 7.16
CA ASP A 14 -1.22 -5.07 6.19
C ASP A 14 -1.77 -4.36 4.96
N CYS A 15 -1.19 -4.70 3.81
CA CYS A 15 -1.46 -4.04 2.56
C CYS A 15 -2.06 -5.03 1.57
N CYS A 16 -3.07 -4.56 0.84
CA CYS A 16 -3.67 -5.27 -0.28
C CYS A 16 -3.62 -4.36 -1.51
N ILE A 17 -3.21 -4.90 -2.66
CA ILE A 17 -3.19 -4.22 -3.95
C ILE A 17 -4.07 -5.01 -4.92
N ILE A 18 -5.07 -4.35 -5.45
CA ILE A 18 -5.99 -4.88 -6.46
C ILE A 18 -6.02 -3.94 -7.66
N ASP A 19 -6.23 -4.48 -8.85
CA ASP A 19 -6.49 -3.66 -10.03
C ASP A 19 -7.98 -3.32 -10.19
N SER A 20 -8.30 -2.61 -11.27
CA SER A 20 -9.67 -2.18 -11.59
C SER A 20 -10.59 -3.30 -12.06
N ASP A 21 -10.02 -4.42 -12.48
CA ASP A 21 -10.76 -5.62 -12.87
C ASP A 21 -10.98 -6.56 -11.68
N GLY A 22 -10.49 -6.18 -10.48
CA GLY A 22 -10.60 -6.94 -9.24
C GLY A 22 -9.55 -8.04 -9.12
N VAL A 23 -8.52 -8.04 -9.96
CA VAL A 23 -7.39 -8.98 -9.85
C VAL A 23 -6.55 -8.60 -8.64
N ILE A 24 -6.32 -9.58 -7.78
CA ILE A 24 -5.44 -9.43 -6.61
C ILE A 24 -3.99 -9.54 -7.08
N ILE A 25 -3.25 -8.45 -6.95
CA ILE A 25 -1.81 -8.40 -7.25
C ILE A 25 -1.02 -8.84 -6.01
N THR A 26 -1.43 -8.37 -4.83
CA THR A 26 -0.93 -8.86 -3.56
C THR A 26 -1.97 -8.63 -2.46
N ASP A 27 -2.27 -9.65 -1.65
CA ASP A 27 -3.17 -9.56 -0.50
C ASP A 27 -2.48 -9.87 0.84
N SER A 28 -1.21 -10.27 0.79
CA SER A 28 -0.43 -10.72 1.95
C SER A 28 0.79 -9.84 2.22
N LEU A 29 0.85 -8.63 1.65
CA LEU A 29 1.98 -7.73 1.88
C LEU A 29 1.91 -7.15 3.28
N ARG A 30 2.77 -7.64 4.17
CA ARG A 30 2.95 -7.12 5.52
C ARG A 30 4.25 -6.35 5.61
N ILE A 31 4.16 -5.08 6.00
CA ILE A 31 5.33 -4.20 6.17
C ILE A 31 5.49 -3.79 7.63
N SER A 32 6.72 -3.55 8.08
CA SER A 32 6.98 -2.90 9.37
C SER A 32 6.56 -1.42 9.31
N ASN A 33 6.17 -0.85 10.45
CA ASN A 33 5.98 0.60 10.57
C ASN A 33 7.34 1.31 10.69
N THR A 34 8.16 1.19 9.65
CA THR A 34 9.49 1.79 9.52
C THR A 34 9.66 2.32 8.10
N LYS A 35 10.71 3.11 7.86
CA LYS A 35 11.04 3.61 6.53
C LYS A 35 11.24 2.47 5.53
N GLU A 36 11.94 1.40 5.92
CA GLU A 36 12.20 0.24 5.05
C GLU A 36 10.91 -0.49 4.68
N GLY A 37 9.96 -0.56 5.62
CA GLY A 37 8.62 -1.10 5.36
C GLY A 37 7.88 -0.25 4.34
N PHE A 38 7.94 1.09 4.47
CA PHE A 38 7.37 1.99 3.47
C PHE A 38 8.05 1.86 2.10
N ASP A 39 9.38 1.79 2.05
CA ASP A 39 10.13 1.61 0.79
C ASP A 39 9.67 0.31 0.09
N THR A 40 9.43 -0.76 0.86
CA THR A 40 8.91 -2.04 0.34
C THR A 40 7.51 -1.89 -0.25
N LEU A 41 6.61 -1.18 0.43
CA LEU A 41 5.27 -0.88 -0.10
C LEU A 41 5.34 -0.04 -1.36
N TYR A 42 6.16 1.02 -1.36
CA TYR A 42 6.36 1.87 -2.52
C TYR A 42 6.85 1.05 -3.72
N THR A 43 7.92 0.26 -3.58
CA THR A 43 8.41 -0.61 -4.66
C THR A 43 7.36 -1.58 -5.15
N SER A 44 6.57 -2.16 -4.24
CA SER A 44 5.48 -3.08 -4.62
C SER A 44 4.41 -2.40 -5.48
N ILE A 45 4.03 -1.16 -5.16
CA ILE A 45 3.09 -0.36 -5.96
C ILE A 45 3.69 -0.04 -7.33
N ILE A 46 4.98 0.36 -7.41
CA ILE A 46 5.66 0.61 -8.69
C ILE A 46 5.69 -0.65 -9.56
N SER A 47 6.04 -1.79 -8.98
CA SER A 47 6.09 -3.06 -9.73
C SER A 47 4.72 -3.53 -10.21
N ALA A 48 3.65 -3.16 -9.51
CA ALA A 48 2.27 -3.43 -9.91
C ALA A 48 1.76 -2.47 -10.99
N LEU A 49 2.41 -1.32 -11.19
CA LEU A 49 2.07 -0.38 -12.23
C LEU A 49 2.77 -0.76 -13.54
N ASP A 50 1.99 -0.99 -14.60
CA ASP A 50 2.53 -1.17 -15.95
C ASP A 50 3.14 0.11 -16.55
N SER A 51 3.01 1.24 -15.86
CA SER A 51 3.48 2.55 -16.32
C SER A 51 3.91 3.44 -15.14
N SER A 52 4.71 4.46 -15.39
CA SER A 52 5.10 5.42 -14.35
C SER A 52 4.00 6.45 -14.01
N ASP A 53 2.74 6.19 -14.37
CA ASP A 53 1.61 7.07 -14.11
C ASP A 53 0.90 6.73 -12.79
N PHE A 54 1.26 7.47 -11.75
CA PHE A 54 0.67 7.35 -10.42
C PHE A 54 -0.75 7.91 -10.30
N SER A 55 -1.25 8.66 -11.29
CA SER A 55 -2.62 9.17 -11.26
C SER A 55 -3.67 8.04 -11.22
N ASN A 56 -3.25 6.86 -11.68
CA ASN A 56 -4.00 5.62 -11.67
C ASN A 56 -3.86 4.81 -10.36
N VAL A 57 -3.27 5.36 -9.30
CA VAL A 57 -3.21 4.72 -7.98
C VAL A 57 -4.16 5.43 -7.01
N LYS A 58 -4.97 4.67 -6.30
CA LYS A 58 -5.81 5.13 -5.19
C LYS A 58 -5.46 4.35 -3.94
N ILE A 59 -5.19 5.06 -2.85
CA ILE A 59 -4.80 4.45 -1.58
C ILE A 59 -5.91 4.72 -0.55
N GLY A 60 -6.47 3.66 0.01
CA GLY A 60 -7.35 3.68 1.17
C GLY A 60 -6.54 3.33 2.42
N LEU A 61 -6.55 4.23 3.39
CA LEU A 61 -5.80 4.11 4.63
C LEU A 61 -6.77 3.99 5.80
N GLU A 62 -6.61 2.96 6.63
CA GLU A 62 -7.37 2.85 7.88
C GLU A 62 -7.02 4.00 8.83
N SER A 63 -8.04 4.65 9.40
CA SER A 63 -7.86 5.78 10.30
C SER A 63 -7.46 5.32 11.71
N THR A 64 -6.20 4.95 11.88
CA THR A 64 -5.65 4.41 13.14
C THR A 64 -4.61 5.35 13.75
N GLY A 65 -5.07 6.56 14.09
CA GLY A 65 -4.29 7.56 14.84
C GLY A 65 -2.98 7.97 14.16
N HIS A 66 -1.90 8.06 14.96
CA HIS A 66 -0.58 8.54 14.50
C HIS A 66 0.28 7.43 13.89
N TYR A 67 -0.19 6.19 13.80
CA TYR A 67 0.61 5.09 13.29
C TYR A 67 0.81 5.15 11.77
N SER A 68 0.05 5.99 11.07
CA SER A 68 0.21 6.22 9.64
C SER A 68 1.15 7.36 9.26
N THR A 69 1.77 8.07 10.21
CA THR A 69 2.60 9.25 9.89
C THR A 69 3.79 8.95 8.98
N ASN A 70 4.30 7.72 8.99
CA ASN A 70 5.39 7.31 8.09
C ASN A 70 4.93 7.08 6.63
N ILE A 71 3.61 7.03 6.39
CA ILE A 71 3.00 6.66 5.11
C ILE A 71 2.02 7.72 4.56
N THR A 72 1.80 8.83 5.29
CA THR A 72 0.97 9.99 4.91
C THR A 72 1.81 11.24 4.77
#